data_AF-A0A415P8J5-F1
#
_entry.id   AF-A0A415P8J5-F1
#
_cell.length_a   1.000
_cell.length_b   1.000
_cell.length_c   1.000
_cell.angle_alpha   90.00
_cell.angle_beta   90.00
_cell.angle_gamma   90.00
#
_symmetry.space_group_name_H-M   'P 1'
#
loop_
_entity.id
_entity.type
_entity.pdbx_description
1 polymer ?
#
loop_
_entity_poly.entity_id
_entity_poly.type
_entity_poly.pdbx_seq_one_letter_code
_entity_poly.pdbx_strand_id
1 'polypeptide(L)'
;MHTYESDEEKMLQTLKQEMEFLRYYCANMRLKSLLREKGEALQVEDDIMDYLHYSKSVISLKRHQGKEENYVLSAMDKMQKHKEYLQSRDERAYILLGGIAQLKEQEAQLLLDVYVRQYDKKKILQRLGGVVESTYHRRLKKALLHLALVLKECLTNA
;
A
#
# COMPACT_ATOMS: atom_id res chain seq x y z
N MET A 1 -35.48 -12.55 -2.99
CA MET A 1 -34.63 -12.16 -1.84
C MET A 1 -33.22 -12.76 -2.02
N HIS A 2 -32.41 -12.28 -2.97
CA HIS A 2 -31.06 -12.85 -3.25
C HIS A 2 -29.97 -11.83 -3.62
N THR A 3 -30.19 -10.53 -3.44
CA THR A 3 -29.23 -9.50 -3.87
C THR A 3 -28.15 -9.17 -2.82
N TYR A 4 -28.45 -9.31 -1.53
CA TYR A 4 -27.57 -8.85 -0.45
C TYR A 4 -26.28 -9.67 -0.28
N GLU A 5 -26.31 -10.99 -0.51
CA GLU A 5 -25.11 -11.83 -0.41
C GLU A 5 -24.09 -11.51 -1.50
N SER A 6 -24.56 -11.12 -2.69
CA SER A 6 -23.68 -10.76 -3.82
C SER A 6 -22.88 -9.49 -3.55
N ASP A 7 -23.50 -8.50 -2.89
CA ASP A 7 -22.86 -7.21 -2.63
C ASP A 7 -21.87 -7.30 -1.47
N GLU A 8 -22.18 -8.07 -0.42
CA GLU A 8 -21.24 -8.33 0.68
C GLU A 8 -20.00 -9.09 0.21
N GLU A 9 -20.16 -10.08 -0.66
CA GLU A 9 -19.03 -10.84 -1.19
C GLU A 9 -18.14 -9.98 -2.09
N LYS A 10 -18.73 -9.13 -2.93
CA LYS A 10 -17.98 -8.17 -3.75
C LYS A 10 -17.21 -7.18 -2.88
N MET A 11 -17.86 -6.59 -1.88
CA MET A 11 -17.20 -5.69 -0.94
C MET A 11 -16.01 -6.35 -0.24
N LEU A 12 -16.19 -7.61 0.17
CA LEU A 12 -15.14 -8.36 0.83
C LEU A 12 -13.98 -8.73 -0.11
N GLN A 13 -14.25 -9.01 -1.38
CA GLN A 13 -13.22 -9.22 -2.39
C GLN A 13 -12.41 -7.93 -2.63
N THR A 14 -13.08 -6.79 -2.81
CA THR A 14 -12.40 -5.49 -2.97
C THR A 14 -11.52 -5.18 -1.76
N LEU A 15 -12.03 -5.37 -0.54
CA LEU A 15 -11.24 -5.17 0.66
C LEU A 15 -10.06 -6.12 0.81
N LYS A 16 -10.19 -7.37 0.40
CA LYS A 16 -9.05 -8.28 0.39
C LYS A 16 -7.94 -7.76 -0.52
N GLN A 17 -8.29 -7.21 -1.69
CA GLN A 17 -7.32 -6.58 -2.60
C GLN A 17 -6.67 -5.34 -1.97
N GLU A 18 -7.46 -4.48 -1.29
CA GLU A 18 -6.93 -3.33 -0.55
C GLU A 18 -5.97 -3.75 0.58
N MET A 19 -6.31 -4.80 1.31
CA MET A 19 -5.48 -5.31 2.40
C MET A 19 -4.24 -6.05 1.89
N GLU A 20 -4.32 -6.70 0.72
CA GLU A 20 -3.14 -7.22 0.01
C GLU A 20 -2.23 -6.08 -0.44
N PHE A 21 -2.78 -5.00 -1.00
CA PHE A 21 -2.02 -3.79 -1.30
C PHE A 21 -1.30 -3.26 -0.06
N LEU A 22 -2.00 -3.14 1.08
CA LEU A 22 -1.40 -2.69 2.34
C LEU A 22 -0.27 -3.62 2.80
N ARG A 23 -0.45 -4.93 2.65
CA ARG A 23 0.58 -5.93 2.96
C ARG A 23 1.84 -5.73 2.11
N TYR A 24 1.68 -5.58 0.79
CA TYR A 24 2.80 -5.31 -0.11
C TYR A 24 3.45 -3.95 0.18
N TYR A 25 2.66 -2.93 0.46
CA TYR A 25 3.14 -1.60 0.82
C TYR A 25 4.00 -1.63 2.09
N CYS A 26 3.51 -2.27 3.16
CA CYS A 26 4.27 -2.42 4.40
C CYS A 26 5.54 -3.27 4.23
N ALA A 27 5.50 -4.33 3.42
CA ALA A 27 6.69 -5.12 3.09
C ALA A 27 7.76 -4.27 2.37
N ASN A 28 7.34 -3.49 1.38
CA ASN A 28 8.24 -2.58 0.65
C ASN A 28 8.82 -1.49 1.57
N MET A 29 8.02 -0.93 2.47
CA MET A 29 8.50 0.06 3.44
C MET A 29 9.49 -0.53 4.45
N ARG A 30 9.26 -1.77 4.92
CA ARG A 30 10.23 -2.50 5.76
C ARG A 30 11.53 -2.76 5.02
N LEU A 31 11.45 -3.18 3.76
CA LEU A 31 12.62 -3.41 2.92
C LEU A 31 13.41 -2.10 2.74
N LYS A 32 12.73 -0.99 2.42
CA LYS A 32 13.34 0.35 2.37
C LYS A 32 13.98 0.76 3.70
N SER A 33 13.33 0.50 4.83
CA SER A 33 13.88 0.79 6.17
C SER A 33 15.14 -0.02 6.46
N LEU A 34 15.12 -1.32 6.14
CA LEU A 34 16.24 -2.22 6.37
C LEU A 34 17.43 -1.92 5.46
N LEU A 35 17.17 -1.50 4.21
CA LEU A 35 18.20 -1.00 3.30
C LEU A 35 18.82 0.30 3.81
N ARG A 36 18.00 1.24 4.34
CA ARG A 36 18.48 2.47 4.98
C ARG A 36 19.34 2.19 6.22
N GLU A 37 18.93 1.27 7.08
CA GLU A 37 19.66 0.90 8.30
C GLU A 37 21.01 0.24 8.01
N LYS A 38 21.16 -0.46 6.88
CA LYS A 38 22.42 -1.05 6.43
C LYS A 38 23.41 -0.04 5.82
N GLY A 39 23.09 1.26 5.84
CA GLY A 39 24.00 2.32 5.40
C GLY A 39 23.95 2.62 3.90
N GLU A 40 23.04 2.01 3.15
CA GLU A 40 22.77 2.42 1.77
C GLU A 40 21.82 3.61 1.81
N ALA A 41 22.40 4.80 1.68
CA ALA A 41 21.67 6.05 1.57
C ALA A 41 20.80 6.04 0.30
N LEU A 42 19.56 5.55 0.40
CA LEU A 42 18.54 5.68 -0.65
C LEU A 42 18.24 7.15 -1.02
N GLN A 43 18.63 8.12 -0.19
CA GLN A 43 18.61 9.54 -0.60
C GLN A 43 19.57 9.81 -1.77
N VAL A 44 20.70 9.12 -1.79
CA VAL A 44 21.65 9.19 -2.89
C VAL A 44 21.10 8.48 -4.13
N GLU A 45 20.17 7.51 -4.01
CA GLU A 45 19.51 6.92 -5.18
C GLU A 45 18.59 7.90 -5.89
N ASP A 46 17.80 8.72 -5.17
CA ASP A 46 16.95 9.74 -5.80
C ASP A 46 17.83 10.82 -6.48
N ASP A 47 18.90 11.28 -5.82
CA ASP A 47 19.84 12.25 -6.40
C ASP A 47 20.67 11.67 -7.57
N ILE A 48 21.07 10.39 -7.50
CA ILE A 48 21.79 9.69 -8.58
C ILE A 48 20.84 9.36 -9.73
N MET A 49 19.58 9.00 -9.48
CA MET A 49 18.56 8.82 -10.51
C MET A 49 18.31 10.13 -11.24
N ASP A 50 18.17 11.24 -10.51
CA ASP A 50 18.01 12.57 -11.10
C ASP A 50 19.24 12.93 -11.96
N TYR A 51 20.46 12.63 -11.48
CA TYR A 51 21.70 12.85 -12.23
C TYR A 51 21.86 11.90 -13.44
N LEU A 52 21.44 10.64 -13.33
CA LEU A 52 21.44 9.64 -14.41
C LEU A 52 20.40 9.96 -15.47
N HIS A 53 19.22 10.44 -15.07
CA HIS A 53 18.17 10.89 -15.98
C HIS A 53 18.59 12.18 -16.69
N TYR A 54 19.20 13.13 -15.99
CA TYR A 54 19.78 14.32 -16.60
C TYR A 54 20.87 13.95 -17.61
N SER A 55 21.85 13.13 -17.21
CA SER A 55 22.96 12.73 -18.08
C SER A 55 22.51 11.90 -19.28
N LYS A 56 21.55 10.98 -19.12
CA LYS A 56 20.96 10.23 -20.24
C LYS A 56 20.21 11.14 -21.21
N SER A 57 19.55 12.19 -20.71
CA SER A 57 18.88 13.20 -21.54
C SER A 57 19.89 14.05 -22.33
N VAL A 58 20.98 14.48 -21.69
CA VAL A 58 22.09 15.21 -22.33
C VAL A 58 22.82 14.35 -23.38
N ILE A 59 23.05 13.07 -23.10
CA ILE A 59 23.68 12.13 -24.05
C ILE A 59 22.74 11.86 -25.24
N SER A 60 21.43 11.80 -25.01
CA SER A 60 20.43 11.59 -26.08
C SER A 60 20.29 12.81 -26.99
N LEU A 61 20.40 14.03 -26.43
CA LEU A 61 20.47 15.29 -27.20
C LEU A 61 21.66 15.31 -28.17
N LYS A 62 22.81 14.73 -27.80
CA LYS A 62 23.98 14.65 -28.69
C LYS A 62 23.83 13.66 -29.85
N ARG A 63 22.92 12.67 -29.76
CA ARG A 63 22.74 11.62 -30.80
C ARG A 63 21.64 11.93 -31.81
N HIS A 64 20.74 12.87 -31.52
CA HIS A 64 19.62 13.24 -32.40
C HIS A 64 19.63 14.74 -32.73
N GLN A 65 20.47 15.17 -33.68
CA GLN A 65 20.52 16.55 -34.19
C GLN A 65 19.31 16.97 -35.06
N GLY A 66 18.12 16.41 -34.87
CA GLY A 66 17.01 16.60 -35.84
C GLY A 66 15.59 16.69 -35.29
N LYS A 67 15.37 16.43 -34.00
CA LYS A 67 14.04 16.63 -33.38
C LYS A 67 14.25 17.12 -31.96
N GLU A 68 14.05 18.42 -31.76
CA GLU A 68 13.88 19.04 -30.43
C GLU A 68 12.53 18.61 -29.85
N GLU A 69 12.32 17.31 -29.64
CA GLU A 69 11.37 16.91 -28.61
C GLU A 69 12.07 17.18 -27.28
N ASN A 70 11.47 18.00 -26.42
CA ASN A 70 12.06 18.38 -25.13
C ASN A 70 12.22 17.15 -24.22
N TYR A 71 13.29 16.38 -24.41
CA TYR A 71 13.59 15.15 -23.66
C TYR A 71 13.70 15.41 -22.16
N VAL A 72 14.21 16.59 -21.78
CA VAL A 72 14.28 17.04 -20.38
C VAL A 72 12.87 17.26 -19.83
N LEU A 73 11.98 17.95 -20.55
CA LEU A 73 10.59 18.12 -20.12
C LEU A 73 9.86 16.77 -20.03
N SER A 74 10.09 15.85 -20.98
CA SER A 74 9.52 14.50 -20.91
C SER A 74 10.04 13.69 -19.71
N ALA A 75 11.31 13.83 -19.35
CA ALA A 75 11.89 13.18 -18.16
C ALA A 75 11.34 13.80 -16.87
N MET A 76 11.22 15.13 -16.81
CA MET A 76 10.61 15.86 -15.70
C MET A 76 9.13 15.48 -15.53
N ASP A 77 8.36 15.37 -16.61
CA ASP A 77 6.96 14.93 -16.57
C ASP A 77 6.83 13.48 -16.05
N LYS A 78 7.74 12.58 -16.46
CA LYS A 78 7.75 11.20 -15.97
C LYS A 78 8.10 11.12 -14.49
N MET A 79 9.06 11.92 -14.05
CA MET A 79 9.45 12.04 -12.64
C MET A 79 8.33 12.61 -11.79
N GLN A 80 7.68 13.67 -12.25
CA GLN A 80 6.53 14.28 -11.59
C GLN A 80 5.39 13.28 -11.44
N LYS A 81 5.03 12.57 -12.51
CA LYS A 81 4.04 11.48 -12.47
C LYS A 81 4.44 10.36 -11.51
N HIS A 82 5.74 10.03 -11.41
CA HIS A 82 6.21 9.03 -10.47
C HIS A 82 6.06 9.50 -9.02
N LYS A 83 6.37 10.77 -8.73
CA LYS A 83 6.15 11.37 -7.40
C LYS A 83 4.68 11.40 -7.02
N GLU A 84 3.81 11.82 -7.94
CA GLU A 84 2.35 11.81 -7.75
C GLU A 84 1.82 10.39 -7.52
N TYR A 85 2.35 9.40 -8.24
CA TYR A 85 2.00 7.99 -8.03
C TYR A 85 2.41 7.49 -6.64
N LEU A 86 3.60 7.87 -6.16
CA LEU A 86 4.03 7.52 -4.80
C LEU A 86 3.16 8.20 -3.74
N GLN A 87 2.87 9.49 -3.90
CA GLN A 87 1.99 10.24 -2.99
C GLN A 87 0.59 9.62 -2.93
N SER A 88 -0.02 9.29 -4.07
CA SER A 88 -1.33 8.63 -4.13
C SER A 88 -1.33 7.26 -3.41
N ARG A 89 -0.23 6.52 -3.48
CA ARG A 89 -0.08 5.25 -2.74
C ARG A 89 0.01 5.46 -1.24
N ASP A 90 0.75 6.48 -0.81
CA ASP A 90 0.91 6.80 0.59
C ASP A 90 -0.41 7.30 1.19
N GLU A 91 -1.16 8.13 0.47
CA GLU A 91 -2.51 8.57 0.82
C GLU A 91 -3.47 7.38 0.95
N ARG A 92 -3.46 6.46 -0.03
CA ARG A 92 -4.27 5.23 0.03
C ARG A 92 -3.94 4.39 1.26
N ALA A 93 -2.65 4.21 1.57
CA ALA A 93 -2.23 3.48 2.76
C ALA A 93 -2.64 4.20 4.06
N TYR A 94 -2.56 5.53 4.08
CA TYR A 94 -2.97 6.36 5.21
C TYR A 94 -4.46 6.22 5.51
N ILE A 95 -5.32 6.27 4.49
CA ILE A 95 -6.78 6.09 4.64
C ILE A 95 -7.08 4.69 5.19
N LEU A 96 -6.43 3.64 4.67
CA LEU A 96 -6.62 2.26 5.14
C LEU A 96 -6.19 2.09 6.60
N LEU A 97 -5.02 2.60 6.98
CA LEU A 97 -4.53 2.53 8.36
C LEU A 97 -5.38 3.37 9.32
N GLY A 98 -5.84 4.55 8.88
CA GLY A 98 -6.78 5.39 9.62
C GLY A 98 -8.11 4.67 9.87
N GLY A 99 -8.65 4.00 8.85
CA GLY A 99 -9.86 3.18 8.99
C GLY A 99 -9.66 2.01 9.96
N ILE A 100 -8.51 1.34 9.92
CA ILE A 100 -8.19 0.26 10.87
C ILE A 100 -8.10 0.79 12.31
N ALA A 101 -7.58 2.00 12.52
CA ALA A 101 -7.45 2.59 13.85
C ALA A 101 -8.81 2.93 14.49
N GLN A 102 -9.86 3.13 13.70
CA GLN A 102 -11.23 3.40 14.18
C GLN A 102 -11.99 2.12 14.57
N LEU A 103 -11.48 0.93 14.22
CA LEU A 103 -12.08 -0.34 14.60
C LEU A 103 -11.88 -0.65 16.08
N LYS A 104 -12.66 -1.62 16.59
CA LYS A 104 -12.46 -2.17 17.93
C LYS A 104 -11.04 -2.74 18.05
N GLU A 105 -10.40 -2.54 19.20
CA GLU A 105 -9.01 -2.91 19.44
C GLU A 105 -8.68 -4.35 19.03
N GLN A 106 -9.56 -5.31 19.32
CA GLN A 106 -9.37 -6.72 18.95
C GLN A 106 -9.40 -6.97 17.44
N GLU A 107 -10.26 -6.26 16.71
CA GLU A 107 -10.42 -6.39 15.25
C GLU A 107 -9.29 -5.64 14.53
N ALA A 108 -8.94 -4.44 15.01
CA ALA A 108 -7.80 -3.67 14.53
C ALA A 108 -6.49 -4.46 14.69
N GLN A 109 -6.24 -4.99 15.89
CA GLN A 109 -5.03 -5.76 16.18
C GLN A 109 -4.93 -7.03 15.32
N LEU A 110 -6.06 -7.70 15.04
CA LEU A 110 -6.10 -8.85 14.13
C LEU A 110 -5.70 -8.45 12.70
N LEU A 111 -6.26 -7.37 12.16
CA LEU A 111 -5.92 -6.90 10.81
C LEU A 111 -4.46 -6.44 10.72
N LEU A 112 -3.95 -5.76 11.75
CA LEU A 112 -2.55 -5.37 11.84
C LEU A 112 -1.63 -6.59 11.94
N ASP A 113 -1.99 -7.61 12.73
CA ASP A 113 -1.19 -8.83 12.88
C ASP A 113 -1.08 -9.61 11.56
N VAL A 114 -2.17 -9.66 10.78
CA VAL A 114 -2.25 -10.37 9.49
C VAL A 114 -1.55 -9.59 8.37
N TYR A 115 -1.90 -8.33 8.16
CA TYR A 115 -1.53 -7.60 6.94
C TYR A 115 -0.33 -6.68 7.13
N VAL A 116 -0.17 -6.05 8.30
CA VAL A 116 0.93 -5.13 8.56
C VAL A 116 2.14 -5.88 9.13
N ARG A 117 1.97 -6.61 10.24
CA ARG A 117 3.02 -7.36 10.94
C ARG A 117 3.41 -8.64 10.21
N GLN A 118 2.46 -9.25 9.49
CA GLN A 118 2.66 -10.48 8.72
C GLN A 118 3.14 -11.62 9.61
N TYR A 119 2.50 -11.78 10.77
CA TYR A 119 2.83 -12.91 11.64
C TYR A 119 2.34 -14.23 11.04
N ASP A 120 3.03 -15.31 11.40
CA ASP A 120 2.58 -16.64 11.06
C ASP A 120 1.20 -16.93 11.64
N LYS A 121 0.38 -17.67 10.87
CA LYS A 121 -0.96 -18.08 11.29
C LYS A 121 -0.95 -18.70 12.69
N LYS A 122 0.05 -19.53 13.01
CA LYS A 122 0.22 -20.13 14.35
C LYS A 122 0.32 -19.09 15.47
N LYS A 123 1.12 -18.04 15.26
CA LYS A 123 1.32 -16.95 16.25
C LYS A 123 0.07 -16.09 16.39
N ILE A 124 -0.66 -15.86 15.30
CA ILE A 124 -1.93 -15.14 15.31
C ILE A 124 -2.98 -15.91 16.11
N LEU A 125 -3.12 -17.22 15.86
CA LEU A 125 -4.06 -18.08 16.59
C LEU A 125 -3.77 -18.12 18.09
N GLN A 126 -2.48 -18.18 18.47
CA GLN A 126 -2.06 -18.11 19.88
C GLN A 126 -2.47 -16.78 20.52
N ARG A 127 -2.22 -15.65 19.86
CA ARG A 127 -2.62 -14.31 20.36
C ARG A 127 -4.12 -14.11 20.51
N LEU A 128 -4.91 -14.80 19.69
CA LEU A 128 -6.37 -14.79 19.78
C LEU A 128 -6.93 -15.67 20.91
N GLY A 129 -6.07 -16.32 21.70
CA GLY A 129 -6.45 -17.21 22.80
C GLY A 129 -6.46 -18.69 22.41
N GLY A 130 -5.68 -19.11 21.40
CA GLY A 130 -5.59 -20.51 20.99
C GLY A 130 -6.83 -21.03 20.26
N VAL A 131 -7.45 -20.17 19.43
CA VAL A 131 -8.72 -20.47 18.77
C VAL A 131 -8.56 -21.37 17.55
N VAL A 132 -9.62 -22.13 17.22
CA VAL A 132 -9.70 -22.97 16.01
C VAL A 132 -9.78 -22.10 14.75
N GLU A 133 -9.24 -22.60 13.63
CA GLU A 133 -9.17 -21.88 12.36
C GLU A 133 -10.51 -21.33 11.85
N SER A 134 -11.61 -22.07 12.03
CA SER A 134 -12.95 -21.62 11.65
C SER A 134 -13.36 -20.32 12.35
N THR A 135 -12.99 -20.19 13.64
CA THR A 135 -13.26 -18.99 14.43
C THR A 135 -12.36 -17.83 14.01
N TYR A 136 -11.10 -18.12 13.66
CA TYR A 136 -10.21 -17.13 13.06
C TYR A 136 -10.78 -16.56 11.76
N HIS A 137 -11.20 -17.42 10.83
CA HIS A 137 -11.77 -16.97 9.55
C HIS A 137 -13.06 -16.16 9.74
N ARG A 138 -13.91 -16.54 10.70
CA ARG A 138 -15.12 -15.79 11.03
C ARG A 138 -14.79 -14.40 11.59
N ARG A 139 -13.83 -14.31 12.52
CA ARG A 139 -13.40 -13.03 13.11
C ARG A 139 -12.72 -12.13 12.07
N LEU A 140 -11.90 -12.72 11.19
CA LEU A 140 -11.26 -11.98 10.10
C LEU A 140 -12.29 -11.45 9.09
N LYS A 141 -13.27 -12.29 8.69
CA LYS A 141 -14.37 -11.87 7.81
C LYS A 141 -15.12 -10.69 8.43
N LYS A 142 -15.45 -10.78 9.72
CA LYS A 142 -16.14 -9.72 10.45
C LYS A 142 -15.32 -8.42 10.51
N ALA A 143 -14.03 -8.50 10.84
CA ALA A 143 -13.16 -7.34 10.89
C ALA A 143 -13.03 -6.64 9.52
N LEU A 144 -12.94 -7.40 8.43
CA LEU A 144 -12.92 -6.85 7.08
C LEU A 144 -14.24 -6.15 6.73
N LEU A 145 -15.39 -6.74 7.08
CA LEU A 145 -16.69 -6.11 6.82
C LEU A 145 -16.87 -4.82 7.62
N HIS A 146 -16.44 -4.80 8.89
CA HIS A 146 -16.46 -3.57 9.69
C HIS A 146 -15.56 -2.50 9.09
N LEU A 147 -14.37 -2.87 8.62
CA LEU A 147 -13.49 -1.93 7.92
C LEU A 147 -14.17 -1.36 6.66
N ALA A 148 -14.95 -2.17 5.94
CA ALA A 148 -15.72 -1.72 4.77
C ALA A 148 -16.69 -0.59 5.11
N LEU A 149 -17.41 -0.77 6.22
CA LEU A 149 -18.39 0.20 6.68
C LEU A 149 -17.70 1.49 7.12
N VAL A 150 -16.64 1.38 7.91
CA VAL A 150 -15.84 2.54 8.36
C VAL A 150 -15.27 3.32 7.18
N LEU A 151 -14.69 2.63 6.18
CA LEU A 151 -14.14 3.29 5.00
C LEU A 151 -15.23 3.96 4.16
N LYS A 152 -16.41 3.34 4.03
CA LYS A 152 -17.55 3.98 3.36
C LYS A 152 -17.98 5.24 4.08
N GLU A 153 -18.10 5.20 5.40
CA GLU A 153 -18.48 6.37 6.22
C GLU A 153 -17.44 7.49 6.13
N CYS A 154 -16.15 7.15 6.13
CA CYS A 154 -15.06 8.12 5.96
C CYS A 154 -15.07 8.77 4.58
N LEU A 155 -15.44 8.03 3.52
CA LEU A 155 -15.53 8.55 2.15
C LEU A 155 -16.81 9.35 1.89
N THR A 156 -17.90 9.10 2.62
CA THR A 156 -19.15 9.86 2.51
C THR A 156 -19.14 11.18 3.30
N ASN A 157 -18.25 11.29 4.28
CA ASN A 157 -18.11 12.47 5.14
C ASN A 157 -16.91 13.37 4.75
N ALA A 158 -16.26 13.08 3.62
CA ALA A 158 -15.18 13.87 3.02
C ALA A 158 -15.70 14.66 1.82
#